data_AF-A0A535FH97-F1
#
_entry.id   AF-A0A535FH97-F1
#
_cell.length_a   1.000
_cell.length_b   1.000
_cell.length_c   1.000
_cell.angle_alpha   90.00
_cell.angle_beta   90.00
_cell.angle_gamma   90.00
#
_symmetry.space_group_name_H-M   'P 1'
#
loop_
_entity.id
_entity.type
_entity.pdbx_description
1 polymer ?
#
loop_
_entity_poly.entity_id
_entity_poly.type
_entity_poly.pdbx_seq_one_letter_code
_entity_poly.pdbx_strand_id
1 'polypeptide(L)' 'MSTATLETKLNRALELLGSSIDPEIAETYTSLEARILAQALENVEQAERRLREIQKLVGDTDEVLV' A
#
# COMPACT_ATOMS: atom_id res chain seq x y z
N MET A 1 -13.74 -14.27 -19.60
CA MET A 1 -12.35 -13.77 -19.61
C MET A 1 -12.15 -12.54 -18.71
N SER A 2 -13.15 -11.67 -18.51
CA SER A 2 -13.03 -10.45 -17.67
C SER A 2 -13.12 -10.67 -16.14
N THR A 3 -13.89 -11.66 -15.68
CA THR A 3 -14.06 -11.94 -14.24
C THR A 3 -12.81 -12.56 -13.61
N ALA A 4 -12.21 -13.54 -14.30
CA ALA A 4 -10.98 -14.21 -13.83
C ALA A 4 -9.79 -13.26 -13.65
N THR A 5 -9.69 -12.22 -14.48
CA THR A 5 -8.63 -11.20 -14.36
C THR A 5 -8.84 -10.25 -13.18
N LEU A 6 -10.10 -9.99 -12.83
CA LEU A 6 -10.47 -9.14 -11.70
C LEU A 6 -10.24 -9.87 -10.37
N GLU A 7 -10.62 -11.15 -10.29
CA GLU A 7 -10.33 -12.04 -9.17
C GLU A 7 -8.82 -12.22 -8.93
N THR A 8 -8.04 -12.36 -10.01
CA THR A 8 -6.57 -12.47 -9.89
C THR A 8 -5.95 -11.21 -9.28
N LYS A 9 -6.43 -10.02 -9.67
CA LYS A 9 -5.96 -8.74 -9.12
C LYS A 9 -6.38 -8.56 -7.66
N LEU A 10 -7.60 -8.99 -7.32
CA LEU A 10 -8.10 -8.94 -5.94
C LEU A 10 -7.29 -9.86 -5.03
N ASN A 11 -7.04 -11.10 -5.44
CA ASN A 11 -6.22 -12.05 -4.68
C ASN A 11 -4.79 -11.54 -4.48
N ARG A 12 -4.18 -10.96 -5.53
CA ARG A 12 -2.87 -10.31 -5.44
C ARG A 12 -2.87 -9.13 -4.46
N ALA A 13 -3.93 -8.31 -4.47
CA ALA A 13 -4.06 -7.18 -3.55
C ALA A 13 -4.19 -7.65 -2.09
N LEU A 14 -4.95 -8.72 -1.85
CA LEU A 14 -5.10 -9.35 -0.54
C LEU A 14 -3.78 -9.95 -0.03
N GLU A 15 -2.98 -10.57 -0.90
CA GLU A 15 -1.64 -11.07 -0.55
C GLU A 15 -0.68 -9.94 -0.14
N LEU A 16 -0.69 -8.82 -0.88
CA LEU A 16 0.15 -7.65 -0.60
C LEU A 16 -0.25 -6.91 0.67
N LEU A 17 -1.53 -7.00 1.05
CA LEU A 17 -2.09 -6.34 2.22
C LEU A 17 -1.60 -6.96 3.55
N GLY A 18 -1.10 -8.20 3.54
CA GLY A 18 -0.51 -8.82 4.74
C GLY A 18 -1.52 -8.99 5.88
N SER A 19 -2.30 -10.06 5.83
CA SER A 19 -3.10 -10.67 6.92
C SER A 19 -4.18 -9.85 7.64
N SER A 20 -4.18 -8.51 7.61
CA SER A 20 -5.25 -7.71 8.23
C SER A 20 -5.37 -6.30 7.66
N ILE A 21 -6.61 -5.89 7.37
CA ILE A 21 -6.98 -4.49 7.10
C ILE A 21 -7.03 -3.76 8.46
N ASP A 22 -6.56 -2.53 8.49
CA ASP A 22 -6.66 -1.67 9.67
C ASP A 22 -8.12 -1.61 10.18
N PRO A 23 -8.37 -1.78 11.50
CA PRO A 23 -9.72 -1.76 12.06
C PRO A 23 -10.49 -0.47 11.75
N GLU A 24 -9.83 0.69 11.75
CA GLU A 24 -10.44 1.98 11.43
C GLU A 24 -10.90 2.03 9.98
N ILE A 25 -10.10 1.48 9.06
CA ILE A 25 -10.47 1.34 7.64
C ILE A 25 -11.62 0.34 7.47
N ALA A 26 -11.60 -0.77 8.22
CA ALA A 26 -12.66 -1.77 8.19
C ALA A 26 -14.01 -1.22 8.68
N GLU A 27 -14.01 -0.33 9.68
CA GLU A 27 -15.20 0.33 10.19
C GLU A 27 -15.69 1.47 9.29
N THR A 28 -14.76 2.19 8.65
CA THR A 28 -15.08 3.36 7.82
C THR A 28 -15.67 2.98 6.46
N TYR A 29 -15.18 1.91 5.83
CA TYR A 29 -15.60 1.51 4.49
C TYR A 29 -16.46 0.24 4.52
N THR A 30 -17.54 0.22 3.74
CA THR A 30 -18.50 -0.89 3.72
C THR A 30 -18.17 -1.97 2.70
N SER A 31 -17.55 -1.62 1.56
CA SER A 31 -17.14 -2.60 0.55
C SER A 31 -15.69 -3.07 0.76
N LEU A 32 -15.43 -4.34 0.46
CA LEU A 32 -14.10 -4.93 0.57
C LEU A 32 -13.10 -4.21 -0.35
N GLU A 33 -13.53 -3.84 -1.56
CA GLU A 33 -12.71 -3.12 -2.53
C GLU A 33 -12.31 -1.74 -2.01
N ALA A 34 -13.23 -1.03 -1.34
CA ALA A 34 -12.92 0.28 -0.75
C ALA A 34 -11.95 0.15 0.43
N ARG A 35 -12.11 -0.88 1.26
CA ARG A 35 -11.16 -1.17 2.35
C ARG A 35 -9.76 -1.51 1.82
N ILE A 36 -9.68 -2.33 0.78
CA ILE A 36 -8.42 -2.70 0.13
C ILE A 36 -7.73 -1.46 -0.46
N LEU A 37 -8.49 -0.61 -1.17
CA LEU A 37 -7.96 0.62 -1.74
C LEU A 37 -7.46 1.58 -0.65
N ALA A 38 -8.24 1.77 0.40
CA ALA A 38 -7.87 2.63 1.52
C ALA A 38 -6.59 2.13 2.20
N GLN A 39 -6.48 0.84 2.50
CA GLN A 39 -5.25 0.28 3.08
C GLN A 39 -4.05 0.44 2.15
N ALA A 40 -4.24 0.21 0.85
CA ALA A 40 -3.15 0.35 -0.10
C ALA A 40 -2.60 1.78 -0.16
N LEU A 41 -3.47 2.79 -0.10
CA LEU A 41 -3.07 4.20 -0.06
C LEU A 41 -2.33 4.54 1.24
N GLU A 42 -2.82 4.06 2.38
CA GLU A 42 -2.14 4.25 3.66
C GLU A 42 -0.75 3.61 3.67
N ASN A 43 -0.63 2.39 3.15
CA ASN A 43 0.65 1.69 3.05
C ASN A 43 1.66 2.47 2.19
N VAL A 44 1.21 3.08 1.09
CA VAL A 44 2.06 3.95 0.24
C VAL A 44 2.53 5.17 1.03
N GLU A 45 1.63 5.84 1.74
CA GLU A 45 1.99 7.00 2.55
C GLU A 45 3.01 6.64 3.64
N GLN A 46 2.81 5.53 4.34
CA GLN A 46 3.76 5.03 5.33
C GLN A 46 5.13 4.71 4.70
N ALA A 47 5.13 4.09 3.52
CA ALA A 47 6.36 3.79 2.79
C ALA A 47 7.11 5.07 2.38
N GLU A 48 6.41 6.11 1.91
CA GLU A 48 7.01 7.40 1.59
C GLU A 48 7.62 8.09 2.82
N ARG A 49 6.90 8.09 3.96
CA ARG A 49 7.42 8.66 5.21
C ARG A 49 8.71 7.95 5.63
N ARG A 50 8.70 6.61 5.63
CA ARG A 50 9.88 5.79 5.94
C ARG A 50 11.02 6.05 4.97
N LEU A 51 10.74 6.19 3.67
CA LEU A 51 11.77 6.51 2.67
C LEU A 51 12.42 7.87 2.97
N ARG A 52 11.64 8.90 3.31
CA ARG A 52 12.19 10.22 3.68
C ARG A 52 13.00 10.17 4.97
N GLU A 53 12.59 9.38 5.96
CA GLU A 53 13.37 9.16 7.18
C GLU A 53 14.71 8.48 6.87
N ILE A 54 14.70 7.45 6.01
CA ILE A 54 15.92 6.78 5.55
C ILE A 54 16.82 7.78 4.81
N GLN A 55 16.29 8.59 3.90
CA GLN A 55 17.04 9.62 3.19
C GLN A 55 17.69 10.63 4.14
N LYS A 56 16.99 11.08 5.19
CA LYS A 56 17.57 11.96 6.21
C LYS A 56 18.74 11.33 6.97
N LEU A 57 18.69 10.02 7.20
CA LEU A 57 19.71 9.29 7.96
C LEU A 57 20.93 8.92 7.10
N VAL A 58 20.70 8.59 5.83
CA VAL A 58 21.74 8.06 4.92
C VAL A 58 22.32 9.15 4.01
N GLY A 59 21.66 10.30 3.88
CA GLY A 59 22.00 11.36 2.92
C GLY A 59 21.30 11.14 1.58
N ASP A 60 21.16 12.22 0.79
CA ASP A 60 20.56 12.14 -0.55
C ASP A 60 21.44 11.29 -1.47
N THR A 61 20.86 10.26 -2.07
CA THR A 61 21.55 9.45 -3.10
C THR A 61 21.69 10.19 -4.44
N ASP A 62 21.05 11.37 -4.56
CA ASP A 62 21.13 12.23 -5.75
C ASP A 62 22.51 12.89 -5.92
N GLU A 63 23.34 12.94 -4.86
CA GLU A 63 24.72 13.47 -4.95
C GLU A 63 25.74 12.47 -5.54
N VAL A 64 25.39 11.20 -5.76
CA VAL A 64 26.35 10.16 -6.19
C VAL A 64 26.37 9.95 -7.72
N LEU A 65 25.63 10.74 -8.48
CA LEU A 65 25.60 10.70 -9.96
C LEU A 65 26.19 11.96 -10.63
N VAL A 66 27.24 12.56 -10.03
CA VAL A 66 28.05 13.60 -10.69
C VAL A 66 29.49 13.13 -10.87
#